data_AF-A0A923TL99-F1
#
_entry.id   AF-A0A923TL99-F1
#
_cell.length_a   1.000
_cell.length_b   1.000
_cell.length_c   1.000
_cell.angle_alpha   90.00
_cell.angle_beta   90.00
_cell.angle_gamma   90.00
#
_symmetry.space_group_name_H-M   'P 1'
#
loop_
_entity.id
_entity.type
_entity.pdbx_description
1 polymer ?
#
loop_
_entity_poly.entity_id
_entity_poly.type
_entity_poly.pdbx_seq_one_letter_code
_entity_poly.pdbx_strand_id
1 'polypeptide(L)' 'MSVEDHIARLRAGQVDRPAGALPPHYPTCFGCGPEAEAGLHLVVRLEGKQVVTDYVFATRHSGAPGIAHGGMVSALV' A
#
# COMPACT_ATOMS: atom_id res chain seq x y z
N MET A 1 -2.24 14.41 12.32
CA MET A 1 -1.37 14.59 11.15
C MET A 1 -2.28 14.69 9.95
N SER A 2 -2.19 15.76 9.16
CA SER A 2 -3.00 15.95 7.95
C SER A 2 -2.46 15.12 6.77
N VAL A 3 -3.23 15.05 5.67
CA VAL A 3 -2.76 14.44 4.42
C VAL A 3 -1.61 15.28 3.84
N GLU A 4 -1.68 16.59 3.96
CA GLU A 4 -0.65 17.53 3.52
C GLU A 4 0.69 17.30 4.24
N ASP A 5 0.66 17.11 5.57
CA ASP A 5 1.86 16.82 6.37
C ASP A 5 2.55 15.54 5.87
N HIS A 6 1.74 14.53 5.53
CA HIS A 6 2.25 13.25 5.08
C HIS A 6 2.87 13.31 3.68
N ILE A 7 2.23 14.03 2.75
CA ILE A 7 2.77 14.27 1.40
C ILE A 7 4.11 15.03 1.50
N ALA A 8 4.23 15.99 2.42
CA ALA A 8 5.47 16.71 2.66
C ALA A 8 6.59 15.79 3.16
N ARG A 9 6.32 14.90 4.14
CA ARG A 9 7.29 13.89 4.62
C ARG A 9 7.80 12.99 3.50
N LEU A 10 6.91 12.55 2.61
CA LEU A 10 7.30 11.72 1.47
C LEU A 10 8.19 12.48 0.49
N ARG A 11 7.83 13.72 0.11
CA ARG A 11 8.66 14.55 -0.78
C ARG A 11 10.03 14.86 -0.19
N ALA A 12 10.12 14.97 1.13
CA ALA A 12 11.37 15.14 1.86
C ALA A 12 12.20 13.84 1.99
N GLY A 13 11.73 12.72 1.44
CA GLY A 13 12.44 11.43 1.49
C GLY A 13 12.44 10.76 2.87
N GLN A 14 11.54 11.17 3.78
CA GLN A 14 11.46 10.63 5.14
C GLN A 14 10.68 9.31 5.22
N VAL A 15 10.08 8.88 4.12
CA VAL A 15 9.42 7.59 3.95
C VAL A 15 10.10 6.89 2.78
N ASP A 16 10.73 5.74 3.05
CA ASP A 16 11.41 4.96 2.04
C ASP A 16 10.40 4.29 1.08
N ARG A 17 10.54 4.56 -0.22
CA ARG A 17 9.73 3.97 -1.29
C ARG A 17 10.51 3.85 -2.59
N PRO A 18 10.18 2.84 -3.41
CA PRO A 18 10.74 2.72 -4.75
C PRO A 18 10.48 3.97 -5.61
N ALA A 19 11.44 4.33 -6.45
CA ALA A 19 11.30 5.43 -7.40
C ALA A 19 10.09 5.20 -8.32
N GLY A 20 9.29 6.26 -8.53
CA GLY A 20 8.05 6.19 -9.32
C GLY A 20 6.82 5.67 -8.56
N ALA A 21 6.96 5.27 -7.29
CA ALA A 21 5.81 4.97 -6.44
C ALA A 21 5.00 6.24 -6.11
N LEU A 22 3.68 6.10 -6.09
CA LEU A 22 2.78 7.15 -5.62
C LEU A 22 2.88 7.30 -4.09
N PRO A 23 2.60 8.51 -3.57
CA PRO A 23 2.48 8.74 -2.13
C PRO A 23 1.43 7.81 -1.50
N PRO A 24 1.64 7.37 -0.24
CA PRO A 24 0.55 6.82 0.55
C PRO A 24 -0.52 7.88 0.80
N HIS A 25 -1.75 7.44 1.06
CA HIS A 25 -2.84 8.35 1.44
C HIS A 25 -2.59 9.01 2.80
N TYR A 26 -2.09 8.25 3.78
CA TYR A 26 -1.66 8.70 5.10
C TYR A 26 -0.86 7.58 5.79
N PRO A 27 -0.13 7.85 6.90
CA PRO A 27 0.82 6.89 7.46
C PRO A 27 0.22 5.54 7.83
N THR A 28 -1.00 5.52 8.38
CA THR A 28 -1.68 4.30 8.84
C THR A 28 -2.82 3.87 7.90
N CYS A 29 -2.79 4.30 6.63
CA CYS A 29 -3.69 3.78 5.61
C CYS A 29 -3.56 2.26 5.51
N PHE A 30 -4.67 1.53 5.61
CA PHE A 30 -4.66 0.07 5.52
C PHE A 30 -4.01 -0.43 4.21
N GLY A 31 -4.30 0.21 3.08
CA GLY A 31 -3.74 -0.17 1.78
C GLY A 31 -2.27 0.20 1.65
N CYS A 32 -1.96 1.48 1.59
CA CYS A 32 -0.63 1.96 1.22
C CYS A 32 0.20 2.54 2.39
N GLY A 33 -0.33 2.66 3.61
CA GLY A 33 0.34 3.36 4.70
C GLY A 33 1.55 2.59 5.27
N PRO A 34 2.76 3.17 5.31
CA PRO A 34 3.97 2.47 5.78
C PRO A 34 3.97 2.19 7.30
N GLU A 35 3.16 2.90 8.08
CA GLU A 35 3.06 2.77 9.55
C GLU A 35 1.83 1.92 9.96
N ALA A 36 1.07 1.35 9.00
CA ALA A 36 -0.10 0.53 9.29
C ALA A 36 0.32 -0.88 9.73
N GLU A 37 0.29 -1.19 11.03
CA GLU A 37 0.78 -2.46 11.60
C GLU A 37 0.28 -3.73 10.86
N ALA A 38 -1.02 -3.80 10.56
CA ALA A 38 -1.64 -4.90 9.82
C ALA A 38 -1.98 -4.55 8.36
N GLY A 39 -1.37 -3.49 7.83
CA GLY A 39 -1.65 -2.99 6.48
C GLY A 39 -1.11 -3.90 5.37
N LEU A 40 -1.57 -3.61 4.15
CA LEU A 40 -1.10 -4.23 2.93
C LEU A 40 0.25 -3.64 2.47
N HIS A 41 0.56 -2.40 2.85
CA HIS A 41 1.79 -1.69 2.49
C HIS A 41 2.02 -1.61 0.97
N LEU A 42 0.94 -1.40 0.21
CA LEU A 42 0.97 -1.35 -1.25
C LEU A 42 1.95 -0.29 -1.77
N VAL A 43 2.76 -0.70 -2.73
CA VAL A 43 3.62 0.15 -3.55
C VAL A 43 2.97 0.28 -4.93
N VAL A 44 2.19 1.33 -5.08
CA VAL A 44 1.45 1.63 -6.30
C VAL A 44 2.23 2.59 -7.20
N ARG A 45 2.13 2.40 -8.52
CA ARG A 45 2.73 3.25 -9.55
C ARG A 45 1.71 3.59 -10.63
N LEU A 46 1.95 4.68 -11.37
CA LEU A 46 1.16 5.01 -12.56
C LEU A 46 1.81 4.44 -13.82
N GLU A 47 1.05 3.66 -14.57
CA GLU A 47 1.42 3.20 -15.91
C GLU A 47 0.39 3.75 -16.91
N GLY A 48 0.74 4.85 -17.58
CA GLY A 48 -0.20 5.57 -18.46
C GLY A 48 -1.40 6.12 -17.69
N LYS A 49 -2.57 5.50 -17.89
CA LYS A 49 -3.83 5.84 -17.20
C LYS A 49 -4.23 4.83 -16.11
N GLN A 50 -3.36 3.85 -15.81
CA GLN A 50 -3.64 2.79 -14.86
C GLN A 50 -2.82 2.96 -13.58
N VAL A 51 -3.42 2.58 -12.45
CA VAL A 51 -2.72 2.40 -11.17
C VAL A 51 -2.38 0.92 -11.06
N VAL A 52 -1.09 0.61 -10.94
CA VAL A 52 -0.57 -0.75 -10.96
C VAL A 52 0.19 -1.03 -9.67
N THR A 53 0.06 -2.24 -9.15
CA THR A 53 0.87 -2.78 -8.05
C THR A 53 1.05 -4.27 -8.25
N ASP A 54 2.20 -4.78 -7.86
CA ASP A 54 2.44 -6.20 -7.70
C ASP A 54 2.31 -6.52 -6.22
N TYR A 55 1.59 -7.57 -5.87
CA TYR A 55 1.34 -7.91 -4.46
C TYR A 55 1.40 -9.41 -4.21
N VAL A 56 2.19 -9.79 -3.20
CA VAL A 56 2.25 -11.16 -2.70
C VAL A 56 1.54 -11.21 -1.36
N PHE A 57 0.43 -11.94 -1.29
CA PHE A 57 -0.29 -12.14 -0.04
C PHE A 57 0.55 -12.96 0.95
N ALA A 58 0.72 -12.44 2.16
CA ALA A 58 1.30 -13.18 3.27
C ALA A 58 0.35 -14.28 3.80
N THR A 59 0.89 -15.26 4.51
CA THR A 59 0.12 -16.38 5.11
C THR A 59 -1.06 -15.92 5.96
N ARG A 60 -0.93 -14.79 6.69
CA ARG A 60 -2.02 -14.20 7.49
C ARG A 60 -3.25 -13.78 6.66
N HIS A 61 -3.10 -13.66 5.35
CA HIS A 61 -4.17 -13.32 4.41
C HIS A 61 -4.87 -14.54 3.81
N SER A 62 -4.55 -15.77 4.26
CA SER A 62 -5.12 -16.98 3.70
C SER A 62 -6.61 -17.14 4.03
N GLY A 63 -7.42 -17.56 3.05
CA GLY A 63 -8.80 -18.01 3.27
C GLY A 63 -8.92 -19.54 3.33
N ALA A 64 -7.98 -20.23 2.68
CA ALA A 64 -7.80 -21.67 2.73
C ALA A 64 -6.30 -21.99 2.52
N PRO A 65 -5.82 -23.22 2.81
CA PRO A 65 -4.43 -23.59 2.59
C PRO A 65 -3.96 -23.29 1.15
N GLY A 66 -2.96 -22.42 1.03
CA GLY A 66 -2.38 -22.01 -0.26
C GLY A 66 -3.20 -20.98 -1.06
N ILE A 67 -4.29 -20.44 -0.53
CA ILE A 67 -5.19 -19.53 -1.25
C ILE A 67 -5.43 -18.25 -0.44
N ALA A 68 -5.29 -17.09 -1.09
CA ALA A 68 -5.65 -15.80 -0.49
C ALA A 68 -7.16 -15.72 -0.18
N HIS A 69 -7.51 -15.15 0.96
CA HIS A 69 -8.90 -14.93 1.34
C HIS A 69 -9.56 -13.96 0.36
N GLY A 70 -10.77 -14.26 -0.11
CA GLY A 70 -11.47 -13.41 -1.08
C GLY A 70 -11.60 -11.96 -0.62
N GLY A 71 -11.91 -11.73 0.66
CA GLY A 71 -11.94 -10.39 1.24
C GLY A 71 -10.59 -9.65 1.24
N MET A 72 -9.46 -10.35 1.27
CA MET A 72 -8.14 -9.72 1.15
C MET A 72 -7.83 -9.33 -0.29
N VAL A 73 -8.29 -10.13 -1.26
CA VAL A 73 -8.25 -9.77 -2.68
C VAL A 73 -9.15 -8.55 -2.94
N SER A 74 -10.37 -8.56 -2.39
CA SER A 74 -11.30 -7.44 -2.50
C SER A 74 -10.79 -6.16 -1.84
N ALA A 75 -10.05 -6.24 -0.74
CA ALA A 75 -9.46 -5.05 -0.11
C ALA A 75 -8.35 -4.40 -0.97
N LEU A 76 -7.85 -5.10 -1.99
CA LEU A 76 -6.82 -4.61 -2.91
C LEU A 76 -7.41 -3.92 -4.15
N VAL A 77 -8.67 -4.19 -4.53
CA VAL A 77 -9.30 -3.74 -5.80
C VAL A 77 -10.52 -2.86 -5.61
#